data_AF-A0A831UR34-F1
#
_entry.id   AF-A0A831UR34-F1
#
_cell.length_a   1.000
_cell.length_b   1.000
_cell.length_c   1.000
_cell.angle_alpha   90.00
_cell.angle_beta   90.00
_cell.angle_gamma   90.00
#
_symmetry.space_group_name_H-M   'P 1'
#
loop_
_entity.id
_entity.type
_entity.pdbx_description
1 polymer ?
#
loop_
_entity_poly.entity_id
_entity_poly.type
_entity_poly.pdbx_seq_one_letter_code
_entity_poly.pdbx_strand_id
1 'polypeptide(L)' 'AAQMVKAVAAKAGKELRSHGDLWQFVNEIAGGDRELRRLWRTANSLHQNFYEGWMPPEDVKYAVEDVRQFVERLEKLL' A
#
# COMPACT_ATOMS: atom_id res chain seq x y z
N ALA A 1 5.09 -2.61 0.07
CA ALA A 1 4.04 -1.65 0.42
C ALA A 1 3.95 -1.35 1.93
N ALA A 2 3.52 -2.30 2.78
CA ALA A 2 3.25 -2.01 4.21
C ALA A 2 4.42 -1.41 5.00
N GLN A 3 5.66 -1.84 4.75
CA GLN A 3 6.84 -1.24 5.41
C GLN A 3 7.07 0.22 4.99
N MET A 4 6.80 0.57 3.73
CA MET A 4 6.91 1.96 3.27
C MET A 4 5.84 2.84 3.94
N VAL A 5 4.61 2.33 4.10
CA VAL A 5 3.55 3.01 4.88
C VAL A 5 4.02 3.25 6.32
N LYS A 6 4.61 2.24 6.97
CA LYS A 6 5.16 2.38 8.33
C LYS A 6 6.32 3.38 8.40
N ALA A 7 7.18 3.43 7.38
CA ALA A 7 8.29 4.38 7.31
C ALA A 7 7.78 5.82 7.24
N VAL A 8 6.81 6.10 6.36
CA VAL A 8 6.18 7.43 6.27
C VAL A 8 5.46 7.79 7.57
N ALA A 9 4.77 6.84 8.20
CA ALA A 9 4.13 7.05 9.50
C ALA A 9 5.16 7.37 10.60
N ALA A 10 6.27 6.64 10.64
CA ALA A 10 7.35 6.88 11.61
C ALA A 10 7.98 8.27 11.43
N LYS A 11 8.20 8.71 10.18
CA LYS A 11 8.64 10.09 9.89
C LYS A 11 7.65 11.14 10.41
N ALA A 12 6.35 10.83 10.38
CA ALA A 12 5.29 11.66 10.94
C ALA A 12 5.08 11.49 12.46
N GLY A 13 5.95 10.74 13.16
CA GLY A 13 5.84 10.50 14.60
C GLY A 13 4.69 9.57 15.01
N LYS A 14 4.16 8.77 14.07
CA LYS A 14 3.05 7.83 14.29
C LYS A 14 3.53 6.38 14.27
N GLU A 15 3.03 5.59 15.21
CA GLU A 15 3.26 4.14 15.25
C GLU A 15 2.00 3.40 14.76
N LEU A 16 2.15 2.53 13.75
CA LEU A 16 1.05 1.73 13.20
C LEU A 16 1.18 0.27 13.65
N ARG A 17 0.20 -0.23 14.40
CA ARG A 17 0.25 -1.53 15.09
C ARG A 17 -0.65 -2.58 14.47
N SER A 18 -1.66 -2.17 13.70
CA SER A 18 -2.66 -3.06 13.12
C SER A 18 -2.80 -2.90 11.60
N HIS A 19 -3.46 -3.87 10.97
CA HIS A 19 -3.84 -3.74 9.56
C HIS A 19 -4.81 -2.56 9.35
N GLY A 20 -5.74 -2.36 10.28
CA GLY A 20 -6.65 -1.21 10.28
C GLY A 20 -5.90 0.13 10.33
N ASP A 21 -4.83 0.21 11.13
CA ASP A 21 -4.02 1.43 11.25
C ASP A 21 -3.35 1.78 9.90
N LEU A 22 -2.86 0.77 9.17
CA LEU A 22 -2.31 0.97 7.82
C LEU A 22 -3.37 1.56 6.87
N TRP A 23 -4.60 1.03 6.91
CA TRP A 23 -5.70 1.54 6.08
C TRP A 23 -6.08 2.98 6.43
N GLN A 24 -6.21 3.28 7.72
CA GLN A 24 -6.53 4.62 8.20
C GLN A 24 -5.43 5.62 7.81
N PHE A 25 -4.16 5.25 8.01
CA PHE A 25 -3.04 6.13 7.69
C PHE A 25 -2.90 6.37 6.19
N VAL A 26 -3.04 5.34 5.34
CA VAL A 26 -3.04 5.53 3.89
C VAL A 26 -4.22 6.43 3.45
N ASN A 27 -5.40 6.26 4.04
CA ASN A 27 -6.55 7.12 3.79
C ASN A 27 -6.28 8.59 4.16
N GLU A 28 -5.58 8.83 5.27
CA GLU A 28 -5.17 10.16 5.71
C GLU A 28 -4.22 10.82 4.71
N ILE A 29 -3.08 10.17 4.42
CA ILE A 29 -2.05 10.76 3.54
C ILE A 29 -2.50 10.85 2.08
N ALA A 30 -3.44 10.00 1.66
CA ALA A 30 -4.00 10.09 0.33
C ALA A 30 -4.81 11.37 0.13
N GLY A 31 -5.49 11.89 1.17
CA GLY A 31 -6.40 13.03 1.00
C GLY A 31 -7.36 12.81 -0.19
N GLY A 32 -7.25 13.66 -1.21
CA GLY A 32 -8.00 13.56 -2.48
C GLY A 32 -7.38 12.67 -3.56
N ASP A 33 -6.17 12.13 -3.39
CA ASP A 33 -5.51 11.23 -4.34
C ASP A 33 -6.21 9.86 -4.37
N ARG A 34 -7.13 9.73 -5.33
CA ARG A 34 -7.86 8.48 -5.59
C ARG A 34 -6.94 7.36 -6.07
N GLU A 35 -5.84 7.70 -6.72
CA GLU A 35 -4.92 6.74 -7.29
C GLU A 35 -4.05 6.10 -6.20
N LEU A 36 -3.54 6.89 -5.24
CA LEU A 36 -2.83 6.33 -4.08
C LEU A 36 -3.70 5.31 -3.32
N ARG A 37 -5.00 5.60 -3.18
CA ARG A 37 -5.98 4.66 -2.58
C ARG A 37 -6.16 3.40 -3.42
N ARG A 38 -6.18 3.51 -4.76
CA ARG A 38 -6.29 2.36 -5.68
C ARG A 38 -5.06 1.46 -5.55
N LEU A 39 -3.88 2.04 -5.61
CA LEU A 39 -2.61 1.31 -5.52
C LEU A 39 -2.48 0.58 -4.16
N TRP A 40 -2.92 1.20 -3.06
CA TRP A 40 -2.98 0.51 -1.76
C TRP A 40 -3.96 -0.66 -1.76
N ARG A 41 -5.15 -0.52 -2.38
CA ARG A 41 -6.07 -1.66 -2.55
C ARG A 41 -5.41 -2.81 -3.31
N THR A 42 -4.71 -2.52 -4.41
CA THR A 42 -3.97 -3.55 -5.17
C THR A 42 -2.92 -4.25 -4.31
N ALA A 43 -2.16 -3.51 -3.50
CA ALA A 43 -1.19 -4.10 -2.57
C ALA A 43 -1.85 -5.07 -1.56
N ASN A 44 -3.05 -4.75 -1.07
CA ASN A 44 -3.81 -5.62 -0.17
C ASN A 44 -4.39 -6.84 -0.89
N SER A 45 -4.81 -6.69 -2.15
CA SER A 45 -5.22 -7.84 -2.98
C SER A 45 -4.08 -8.83 -3.17
N LEU A 46 -2.84 -8.38 -3.37
CA LEU A 46 -1.68 -9.28 -3.41
C LEU A 46 -1.41 -9.98 -2.07
N HIS A 47 -1.61 -9.28 -0.95
CA HIS A 47 -1.48 -9.87 0.38
C HIS A 47 -2.53 -10.97 0.62
N GLN A 48 -3.80 -10.74 0.23
CA GLN A 48 -4.82 -11.78 0.26
C GLN A 48 -4.47 -12.93 -0.69
N ASN A 49 -4.01 -12.61 -1.90
CA ASN A 49 -3.64 -13.61 -2.90
C ASN A 49 -2.52 -14.54 -2.44
N PHE A 50 -1.62 -14.09 -1.56
CA PHE A 50 -0.59 -14.95 -0.98
C PHE A 50 -1.20 -16.16 -0.24
N TYR A 51 -2.36 -16.00 0.38
CA TYR A 51 -3.07 -17.09 1.07
C TYR A 51 -3.98 -17.87 0.14
N GLU A 52 -4.66 -17.16 -0.76
CA GLU A 52 -5.75 -17.73 -1.55
C GLU A 52 -5.31 -18.33 -2.90
N GLY A 53 -4.26 -17.77 -3.50
CA GLY A 53 -3.73 -18.23 -4.79
C GLY A 53 -4.67 -18.07 -5.99
N TRP A 54 -5.65 -17.17 -5.94
CA TRP A 54 -6.65 -17.00 -7.00
C TRP A 54 -6.15 -16.21 -8.22
N MET A 55 -5.21 -15.28 -8.02
CA MET A 55 -4.76 -14.33 -9.04
C MET A 55 -3.88 -15.03 -10.09
N PRO A 56 -4.19 -14.90 -11.39
CA PRO A 56 -3.33 -15.41 -12.45
C PRO A 56 -1.92 -14.80 -12.41
N PRO A 57 -0.87 -15.51 -12.87
CA PRO A 57 0.50 -14.99 -12.85
C PRO A 57 0.68 -13.66 -13.59
N GLU A 58 -0.06 -13.41 -14.68
CA GLU A 58 0.01 -12.14 -15.40
C GLU A 58 -0.55 -10.98 -14.57
N ASP A 59 -1.67 -11.19 -13.88
CA ASP A 59 -2.24 -10.18 -12.97
C ASP A 59 -1.33 -9.91 -11.79
N VAL A 60 -0.60 -10.92 -11.29
CA VAL A 60 0.43 -10.70 -10.25
C VAL A 60 1.51 -9.76 -10.74
N LYS A 61 1.96 -9.86 -12.01
CA LYS A 61 2.98 -8.95 -12.56
C LYS A 61 2.46 -7.49 -12.61
N TYR A 62 1.26 -7.28 -13.13
CA TYR A 62 0.65 -5.93 -13.16
C TYR A 62 0.44 -5.36 -11.75
N ALA A 63 -0.02 -6.19 -10.80
CA ALA A 63 -0.20 -5.76 -9.43
C ALA A 63 1.13 -5.41 -8.74
N VAL A 64 2.23 -6.09 -9.08
CA VAL A 64 3.58 -5.74 -8.60
C VAL A 64 4.04 -4.39 -9.15
N GLU A 65 3.71 -4.06 -10.39
CA GLU A 65 3.97 -2.74 -10.98
C GLU A 65 3.18 -1.63 -10.26
N ASP A 66 1.91 -1.88 -9.94
CA ASP A 66 1.11 -0.97 -9.10
C ASP A 66 1.75 -0.79 -7.70
N VAL A 67 2.26 -1.86 -7.08
CA VAL A 67 2.98 -1.75 -5.79
C VAL A 67 4.26 -0.93 -5.93
N ARG A 68 4.99 -1.04 -7.04
CA ARG A 68 6.18 -0.21 -7.30
C ARG A 68 5.79 1.26 -7.37
N GLN A 69 4.76 1.60 -8.15
CA GLN A 69 4.24 2.97 -8.25
C GLN A 69 3.77 3.51 -6.89
N PHE A 70 3.13 2.67 -6.06
CA PHE A 70 2.74 3.03 -4.70
C PHE A 70 3.94 3.44 -3.85
N VAL A 71 5.00 2.63 -3.88
CA VAL A 71 6.22 2.87 -3.11
C VAL A 71 6.91 4.15 -3.56
N GLU A 72 7.11 4.34 -4.87
CA GLU A 72 7.73 5.55 -5.43
C GLU A 72 6.97 6.84 -5.07
N ARG A 73 5.64 6.78 -4.94
CA ARG A 73 4.85 7.92 -4.47
C ARG A 73 5.08 8.19 -2.98
N LEU A 74 5.13 7.15 -2.14
CA LEU A 74 5.37 7.30 -0.72
C LEU A 74 6.81 7.72 -0.40
N GLU A 75 7.79 7.31 -1.20
CA GLU A 75 9.19 7.75 -1.08
C GLU A 75 9.33 9.27 -1.19
N LYS A 76 8.47 9.93 -1.98
CA LYS A 76 8.42 11.40 -2.07
C LYS A 76 7.91 12.08 -0.79
N LEU A 77 7.35 11.32 0.14
CA LEU A 77 6.88 11.79 1.44
C LEU A 77 7.91 11.51 2.56
N LEU A 78 8.90 10.64 2.31
CA LEU A 78 10.05 10.39 3.18
C LEU A 78 11.07 11.52 3.15
#